data_AF-A0A9J7EPL3-F1
#
_entry.id   AF-A0A9J7EPL3-F1
#
_cell.length_a   1.000
_cell.length_b   1.000
_cell.length_c   1.000
_cell.angle_alpha   90.00
_cell.angle_beta   90.00
_cell.angle_gamma   90.00
#
_symmetry.space_group_name_H-M   'P 1'
#
loop_
_entity.id
_entity.type
_entity.pdbx_description
1 polymer ?
#
loop_
_entity_poly.entity_id
_entity_poly.type
_entity_poly.pdbx_seq_one_letter_code
_entity_poly.pdbx_strand_id
1 'polypeptide(L)'
;MEKFTFKPETKSSGKEKPQVTFNGPNFYCVYKDAEFLRSDANIEMLLARGYELRQKLKSIQPGSVLLVDGMNLEHTTPLLIKKTGPKTKVEDYEITYNRLMGLTAAYVFENRKKFLKIQSSEPKELGLVWDQNDHDKCKLYLSAVSGTEHMIQCFSFWPLICGLRKFQLKKLPAELVIKMGNIKDAEGVTMAKMLKSRMVAVKLIWTMFPGASLQELDTLLNDTHEFKGLFQD
;
A
#
# COMPACT_ATOMS: atom_id res chain seq x y z
N MET A 1 -30.63 21.15 21.90
CA MET A 1 -30.10 19.77 21.98
C MET A 1 -30.80 18.95 20.92
N GLU A 2 -30.15 18.74 19.78
CA GLU A 2 -30.73 17.92 18.71
C GLU A 2 -30.34 16.46 18.92
N LYS A 3 -31.36 15.59 18.94
CA LYS A 3 -31.23 14.15 19.12
C LYS A 3 -30.87 13.50 17.77
N PHE A 4 -29.82 12.70 17.75
CA PHE A 4 -29.48 11.85 16.62
C PHE A 4 -30.40 10.61 16.61
N THR A 5 -31.04 10.35 15.47
CA THR A 5 -31.88 9.17 15.25
C THR A 5 -31.16 8.20 14.32
N PHE A 6 -30.97 6.96 14.77
CA PHE A 6 -30.39 5.89 13.97
C PHE A 6 -31.50 5.00 13.40
N LYS A 7 -31.50 4.75 12.09
CA LYS A 7 -32.31 3.70 11.47
C LYS A 7 -31.46 2.44 11.31
N PRO A 8 -31.89 1.28 11.83
CA PRO A 8 -31.23 0.02 11.52
C PRO A 8 -31.61 -0.42 10.09
N GLU A 9 -30.61 -0.73 9.27
CA GLU A 9 -30.84 -1.37 7.98
C GLU A 9 -31.34 -2.81 8.17
N THR A 10 -32.40 -3.11 7.44
CA THR A 10 -33.07 -4.40 7.36
C THR A 10 -32.10 -5.47 6.85
N LYS A 11 -31.94 -6.57 7.59
CA LYS A 11 -31.16 -7.73 7.16
C LYS A 11 -31.78 -8.34 5.90
N SER A 12 -31.16 -8.15 4.74
CA SER A 12 -31.46 -8.96 3.56
C SER A 12 -30.68 -10.27 3.64
N SER A 13 -31.42 -11.37 3.81
CA SER A 13 -30.96 -12.73 3.61
C SER A 13 -30.69 -12.96 2.12
N GLY A 14 -29.43 -13.09 1.74
CA GLY A 14 -29.03 -13.46 0.38
C GLY A 14 -27.62 -14.03 0.40
N LYS A 15 -27.46 -15.25 -0.12
CA LYS A 15 -26.20 -15.99 -0.27
C LYS A 15 -25.03 -15.05 -0.54
N GLU A 16 -24.02 -15.04 0.35
CA GLU A 16 -22.83 -14.21 0.19
C GLU A 16 -22.15 -14.54 -1.14
N LYS A 17 -22.36 -13.67 -2.13
CA LYS A 17 -21.59 -13.64 -3.36
C LYS A 17 -20.10 -13.53 -2.99
N PRO A 18 -19.18 -14.11 -3.78
CA PRO A 18 -17.76 -14.03 -3.50
C PRO A 18 -17.36 -12.58 -3.24
N GLN A 19 -16.73 -12.37 -2.09
CA GLN A 19 -16.20 -11.10 -1.64
C GLN A 19 -15.29 -10.58 -2.75
N VAL A 20 -15.68 -9.48 -3.41
CA VAL A 20 -14.95 -8.95 -4.57
C VAL A 20 -13.50 -8.69 -4.14
N THR A 21 -12.56 -9.28 -4.87
CA THR A 21 -11.14 -9.09 -4.59
C THR A 21 -10.73 -7.74 -5.15
N PHE A 22 -10.23 -6.85 -4.30
CA PHE A 22 -9.82 -5.50 -4.68
C PHE A 22 -8.85 -5.52 -5.87
N ASN A 23 -9.18 -4.77 -6.93
CA ASN A 23 -8.35 -4.63 -8.12
C ASN A 23 -7.65 -3.25 -8.10
N GLY A 24 -6.39 -3.23 -7.67
CA GLY A 24 -5.60 -2.00 -7.59
C GLY A 24 -5.36 -1.30 -8.95
N PRO A 25 -5.06 -2.01 -10.05
CA PRO A 25 -4.98 -1.41 -11.38
C PRO A 25 -6.25 -0.63 -11.79
N ASN A 26 -7.43 -1.23 -11.64
CA ASN A 26 -8.70 -0.57 -11.97
C ASN A 26 -8.96 0.61 -11.05
N PHE A 27 -8.70 0.45 -9.75
CA PHE A 27 -8.82 1.53 -8.78
C PHE A 27 -7.90 2.71 -9.12
N TYR A 28 -6.67 2.44 -9.55
CA TYR A 28 -5.74 3.45 -10.02
C TYR A 28 -6.28 4.17 -11.26
N CYS A 29 -6.75 3.44 -12.26
CA CYS A 29 -7.31 4.02 -13.47
C CYS A 29 -8.51 4.95 -13.20
N VAL A 30 -9.35 4.63 -12.21
CA VAL A 30 -10.49 5.45 -11.82
C VAL A 30 -10.04 6.74 -11.12
N TYR A 31 -9.03 6.67 -10.26
CA TYR A 31 -8.68 7.79 -9.37
C TYR A 31 -7.41 8.55 -9.73
N LYS A 32 -6.64 8.13 -10.75
CA LYS A 32 -5.38 8.81 -11.14
C LYS A 32 -5.57 10.27 -11.53
N ASP A 33 -6.77 10.65 -11.95
CA ASP A 33 -7.12 12.02 -12.38
C ASP A 33 -7.84 12.83 -11.28
N ALA A 34 -7.98 12.26 -10.08
CA ALA A 34 -8.65 12.88 -8.94
C ALA A 34 -8.00 14.22 -8.55
N GLU A 35 -8.82 15.18 -8.13
CA GLU A 35 -8.39 16.56 -7.88
C GLU A 35 -7.29 16.65 -6.83
N PHE A 36 -7.37 15.87 -5.74
CA PHE A 36 -6.35 15.90 -4.70
C PHE A 36 -4.95 15.49 -5.20
N LEU A 37 -4.83 14.67 -6.25
CA LEU A 37 -3.54 14.27 -6.84
C LEU A 37 -2.93 15.36 -7.74
N ARG A 38 -3.71 16.38 -8.12
CA ARG A 38 -3.20 17.50 -8.92
C ARG A 38 -2.41 18.51 -8.08
N SER A 39 -2.60 18.50 -6.77
CA SER A 39 -1.93 19.37 -5.81
C SER A 39 -0.70 18.68 -5.22
N ASP A 40 0.48 19.22 -5.51
CA ASP A 40 1.75 18.70 -4.99
C ASP A 40 1.77 18.76 -3.45
N ALA A 41 1.18 19.80 -2.86
CA ALA A 41 1.05 19.95 -1.41
C ALA A 41 0.21 18.84 -0.78
N ASN A 42 -0.87 18.39 -1.44
CA ASN A 42 -1.70 17.29 -0.94
C ASN A 42 -0.92 15.97 -0.96
N ILE A 43 -0.21 15.70 -2.05
CA ILE A 43 0.65 14.52 -2.20
C ILE A 43 1.73 14.48 -1.12
N GLU A 44 2.47 15.59 -0.97
CA GLU A 44 3.50 15.71 0.06
C GLU A 44 2.92 15.51 1.46
N MET A 45 1.76 16.11 1.75
CA MET A 45 1.11 15.95 3.05
C MET A 45 0.70 14.49 3.31
N LEU A 46 0.08 13.82 2.34
CA LEU A 46 -0.32 12.41 2.49
C LEU A 46 0.89 11.51 2.74
N LEU A 47 1.94 11.64 1.94
CA LEU A 47 3.12 10.80 2.05
C LEU A 47 3.93 11.08 3.32
N ALA A 48 4.12 12.35 3.69
CA ALA A 48 4.91 12.75 4.85
C ALA A 48 4.19 12.47 6.18
N ARG A 49 2.86 12.66 6.22
CA ARG A 49 2.03 12.53 7.44
C ARG A 49 1.15 11.28 7.43
N GLY A 50 1.44 10.30 6.58
CA GLY A 50 0.69 9.04 6.50
C GLY A 50 0.59 8.33 7.85
N TYR A 51 1.66 8.34 8.66
CA TYR A 51 1.62 7.80 10.02
C TYR A 51 0.58 8.50 10.91
N GLU A 52 0.57 9.83 10.94
CA GLU A 52 -0.41 10.60 11.72
C GLU A 52 -1.84 10.31 11.28
N LEU A 53 -2.07 10.27 9.96
CA LEU A 53 -3.35 9.90 9.37
C LEU A 53 -3.79 8.51 9.82
N ARG A 54 -2.87 7.54 9.82
CA ARG A 54 -3.12 6.18 10.30
C ARG A 54 -3.47 6.16 11.79
N GLN A 55 -2.84 6.99 12.64
CA GLN A 55 -3.20 7.09 14.05
C GLN A 55 -4.59 7.72 14.25
N LYS A 56 -4.92 8.79 13.51
CA LYS A 56 -6.27 9.37 13.53
C LYS A 56 -7.35 8.36 13.12
N LEU A 57 -7.06 7.49 12.16
CA LEU A 57 -7.97 6.43 11.76
C LEU A 57 -8.16 5.35 12.84
N LYS A 58 -7.17 5.13 13.73
CA LYS A 58 -7.33 4.18 14.84
C LYS A 58 -8.26 4.71 15.93
N SER A 59 -8.42 6.02 16.07
CA SER A 59 -9.33 6.61 17.07
C SER A 59 -10.80 6.62 16.65
N ILE A 60 -11.11 6.23 15.40
CA ILE A 60 -12.49 6.13 14.92
C ILE A 60 -12.94 4.68 14.78
N GLN A 61 -14.26 4.47 14.82
CA GLN A 61 -14.85 3.13 14.76
C GLN A 61 -14.71 2.49 13.37
N PRO A 62 -14.52 1.16 13.27
CA PRO A 62 -14.61 0.45 12.00
C PRO A 62 -15.93 0.72 11.26
N GLY A 63 -15.85 0.95 9.96
CA GLY A 63 -16.99 1.32 9.10
C GLY A 63 -17.25 2.82 9.02
N SER A 64 -16.75 3.62 9.97
CA SER A 64 -16.82 5.08 9.89
C SER A 64 -15.92 5.64 8.81
N VAL A 65 -16.24 6.83 8.34
CA VAL A 65 -15.45 7.60 7.37
C VAL A 65 -14.78 8.78 8.03
N LEU A 66 -13.54 9.07 7.62
CA LEU A 66 -12.79 10.26 7.99
C LEU A 66 -12.72 11.19 6.78
N LEU A 67 -13.18 12.43 6.95
CA LEU A 67 -12.96 13.48 5.96
C LEU A 67 -11.48 13.93 6.00
N VAL A 68 -10.85 14.06 4.83
CA VAL A 68 -9.53 14.68 4.72
C VAL A 68 -9.72 16.14 4.36
N ASP A 69 -9.50 17.02 5.33
CA ASP A 69 -9.74 18.45 5.17
C ASP A 69 -8.99 19.03 3.96
N GLY A 70 -9.71 19.77 3.11
CA GLY A 70 -9.15 20.45 1.95
C GLY A 70 -8.79 19.54 0.76
N MET A 71 -9.16 18.25 0.80
CA MET A 71 -8.95 17.32 -0.31
C MET A 71 -10.25 16.82 -0.90
N ASN A 72 -10.32 16.85 -2.22
CA ASN A 72 -11.47 16.40 -2.99
C ASN A 72 -11.07 15.35 -4.03
N LEU A 73 -12.00 14.45 -4.35
CA LEU A 73 -11.91 13.55 -5.49
C LEU A 73 -12.23 14.29 -6.79
N GLU A 74 -13.27 15.11 -6.74
CA GLU A 74 -13.77 15.95 -7.82
C GLU A 74 -14.28 17.26 -7.20
N HIS A 75 -14.59 18.27 -8.00
CA HIS A 75 -14.83 19.64 -7.54
C HIS A 75 -15.76 19.78 -6.31
N THR A 76 -16.79 18.93 -6.21
CA THR A 76 -17.77 18.94 -5.11
C THR A 76 -17.74 17.68 -4.24
N THR A 77 -16.86 16.72 -4.53
CA THR A 77 -16.84 15.40 -3.89
C THR A 77 -15.66 15.31 -2.94
N PRO A 78 -15.85 15.36 -1.62
CA PRO A 78 -14.76 15.32 -0.66
C PRO A 78 -14.03 13.97 -0.64
N LEU A 79 -12.76 14.01 -0.27
CA LEU A 79 -11.97 12.80 -0.01
C LEU A 79 -12.36 12.21 1.35
N LEU A 80 -13.03 11.06 1.32
CA LEU A 80 -13.45 10.30 2.50
C LEU A 80 -12.66 9.01 2.63
N ILE A 81 -12.05 8.76 3.79
CA ILE A 81 -11.32 7.52 4.07
C ILE A 81 -12.14 6.64 5.01
N LYS A 82 -12.56 5.47 4.54
CA LYS A 82 -13.23 4.47 5.35
C LYS A 82 -12.26 3.73 6.26
N LYS A 83 -12.55 3.70 7.56
CA LYS A 83 -11.82 2.90 8.54
C LYS A 83 -12.20 1.43 8.40
N THR A 84 -11.23 0.60 8.08
CA THR A 84 -11.42 -0.86 8.00
C THR A 84 -11.26 -1.52 9.38
N GLY A 85 -11.97 -2.64 9.58
CA GLY A 85 -11.86 -3.49 10.75
C GLY A 85 -12.57 -4.83 10.53
N PRO A 86 -12.68 -5.67 11.58
CA PRO A 86 -13.36 -6.95 11.47
C PRO A 86 -14.79 -6.78 10.93
N LYS A 87 -15.14 -7.55 9.89
CA LYS A 87 -16.46 -7.55 9.24
C LYS A 87 -16.85 -6.23 8.55
N THR A 88 -15.96 -5.24 8.45
CA THR A 88 -16.21 -4.05 7.64
C THR A 88 -16.22 -4.43 6.16
N LYS A 89 -17.36 -4.27 5.50
CA LYS A 89 -17.45 -4.38 4.04
C LYS A 89 -16.80 -3.13 3.41
N VAL A 90 -15.97 -3.35 2.41
CA VAL A 90 -15.31 -2.29 1.64
C VAL A 90 -15.63 -2.53 0.18
N GLU A 91 -16.36 -1.61 -0.43
CA GLU A 91 -16.73 -1.67 -1.85
C GLU A 91 -15.50 -1.37 -2.73
N ASP A 92 -15.53 -1.74 -4.01
CA ASP A 92 -14.36 -1.71 -4.89
C ASP A 92 -13.68 -0.34 -5.00
N TYR A 93 -14.48 0.73 -5.03
CA TYR A 93 -14.02 2.10 -5.20
C TYR A 93 -13.98 2.89 -3.90
N GLU A 94 -14.32 2.28 -2.75
CA GLU A 94 -14.17 2.97 -1.48
C GLU A 94 -12.70 3.21 -1.15
N ILE A 95 -12.40 4.43 -0.68
CA ILE A 95 -11.06 4.80 -0.29
C ILE A 95 -10.82 4.33 1.15
N THR A 96 -9.78 3.52 1.32
CA THR A 96 -9.23 3.15 2.63
C THR A 96 -7.82 3.71 2.73
N TYR A 97 -7.23 3.74 3.93
CA TYR A 97 -5.86 4.24 4.12
C TYR A 97 -4.86 3.60 3.14
N ASN A 98 -4.79 2.26 3.09
CA ASN A 98 -3.85 1.58 2.20
C ASN A 98 -4.15 1.90 0.71
N ARG A 99 -5.42 1.93 0.31
CA ARG A 99 -5.78 2.27 -1.09
C ARG A 99 -5.36 3.70 -1.46
N LEU A 100 -5.58 4.67 -0.56
CA LEU A 100 -5.17 6.06 -0.75
C LEU A 100 -3.65 6.21 -0.86
N MET A 101 -2.92 5.59 0.08
CA MET A 101 -1.46 5.67 0.12
C MET A 101 -0.83 4.97 -1.09
N GLY A 102 -1.34 3.80 -1.47
CA GLY A 102 -0.91 3.08 -2.67
C GLY A 102 -1.18 3.86 -3.96
N LEU A 103 -2.37 4.47 -4.09
CA LEU A 103 -2.74 5.34 -5.21
C LEU A 103 -1.80 6.55 -5.32
N THR A 104 -1.56 7.23 -4.19
CA THR A 104 -0.69 8.40 -4.12
C THR A 104 0.75 8.02 -4.51
N ALA A 105 1.27 6.91 -3.99
CA ALA A 105 2.60 6.42 -4.32
C ALA A 105 2.73 6.01 -5.80
N ALA A 106 1.73 5.32 -6.36
CA ALA A 106 1.72 4.98 -7.79
C ALA A 106 1.72 6.23 -8.67
N TYR A 107 0.88 7.22 -8.35
CA TYR A 107 0.84 8.50 -9.07
C TYR A 107 2.17 9.24 -9.02
N VAL A 108 2.81 9.32 -7.85
CA VAL A 108 4.14 9.94 -7.71
C VAL A 108 5.18 9.18 -8.51
N PHE A 109 5.13 7.85 -8.56
CA PHE A 109 6.09 7.06 -9.32
C PHE A 109 5.99 7.31 -10.83
N GLU A 110 4.77 7.28 -11.38
CA GLU A 110 4.54 7.55 -12.81
C GLU A 110 4.97 8.97 -13.19
N ASN A 111 4.77 9.93 -12.28
CA ASN A 111 5.11 11.34 -12.47
C ASN A 111 6.41 11.75 -11.76
N ARG A 112 7.33 10.81 -11.47
CA ARG A 112 8.49 11.03 -10.56
C ARG A 112 9.36 12.25 -10.89
N LYS A 113 9.45 12.62 -12.17
CA LYS A 113 10.23 13.78 -12.64
C LYS A 113 9.62 15.13 -12.26
N LYS A 114 8.32 15.18 -11.94
CA LYS A 114 7.64 16.36 -11.40
C LYS A 114 8.04 16.62 -9.95
N PHE A 115 8.34 15.56 -9.20
CA PHE A 115 8.50 15.62 -7.76
C PHE A 115 9.97 15.65 -7.34
N LEU A 116 10.53 16.87 -7.29
CA LEU A 116 11.93 17.10 -6.93
C LEU A 116 12.30 16.57 -5.54
N LYS A 117 11.36 16.69 -4.61
CA LYS A 117 11.53 16.29 -3.20
C LYS A 117 10.25 15.60 -2.76
N ILE A 118 10.36 14.32 -2.40
CA ILE A 118 9.29 13.58 -1.73
C ILE A 118 9.81 13.13 -0.38
N GLN A 119 8.94 13.23 0.62
CA GLN A 119 9.20 12.69 1.93
C GLN A 119 8.07 11.74 2.30
N SER A 120 8.42 10.51 2.64
CA SER A 120 7.53 9.56 3.27
C SER A 120 8.17 8.95 4.50
N SER A 121 7.38 8.72 5.55
CA SER A 121 7.88 8.16 6.81
C SER A 121 8.31 6.69 6.66
N GLU A 122 7.56 5.88 5.91
CA GLU A 122 7.83 4.43 5.80
C GLU A 122 9.15 4.10 5.08
N PRO A 123 9.51 4.75 3.95
CA PRO A 123 10.78 4.50 3.29
C PRO A 123 11.97 5.04 4.11
N LYS A 124 11.79 6.16 4.82
CA LYS A 124 12.81 6.71 5.74
C LYS A 124 13.14 5.73 6.85
N GLU A 125 12.16 5.00 7.37
CA GLU A 125 12.39 3.95 8.38
C GLU A 125 13.24 2.77 7.87
N LEU A 126 13.36 2.62 6.54
CA LEU A 126 14.24 1.65 5.89
C LEU A 126 15.58 2.25 5.44
N GLY A 127 15.83 3.52 5.76
CA GLY A 127 17.01 4.26 5.32
C GLY A 127 17.02 4.61 3.83
N LEU A 128 15.88 4.51 3.14
CA LEU A 128 15.77 4.84 1.73
C LEU A 128 15.66 6.35 1.53
N VAL A 129 16.28 6.84 0.46
CA VAL A 129 16.29 8.26 0.08
C VAL A 129 15.66 8.41 -1.30
N TRP A 130 14.81 9.43 -1.46
CA TRP A 130 14.20 9.75 -2.74
C TRP A 130 15.25 10.30 -3.71
N ASP A 131 15.29 9.76 -4.92
CA ASP A 131 16.17 10.20 -5.99
C ASP A 131 15.42 10.17 -7.31
N GLN A 132 14.78 11.28 -7.69
CA GLN A 132 13.99 11.39 -8.92
C GLN A 132 14.77 11.08 -10.21
N ASN A 133 16.11 11.07 -10.15
CA ASN A 133 16.96 10.80 -11.30
C ASN A 133 17.22 9.30 -11.50
N ASP A 134 17.03 8.50 -10.45
CA ASP A 134 17.24 7.07 -10.45
C ASP A 134 15.87 6.35 -10.36
N HIS A 135 15.47 5.73 -11.48
CA HIS A 135 14.20 5.04 -11.59
C HIS A 135 14.02 3.95 -10.53
N ASP A 136 15.08 3.18 -10.26
CA ASP A 136 15.02 2.04 -9.36
C ASP A 136 15.01 2.52 -7.90
N LYS A 137 15.76 3.56 -7.55
CA LYS A 137 15.63 4.17 -6.22
C LYS A 137 14.24 4.77 -6.00
N CYS A 138 13.66 5.46 -6.99
CA CYS A 138 12.27 5.92 -6.90
C CYS A 138 11.29 4.77 -6.66
N LYS A 139 11.44 3.69 -7.43
CA LYS A 139 10.56 2.52 -7.34
C LYS A 139 10.68 1.84 -5.99
N LEU A 140 11.90 1.64 -5.49
CA LEU A 140 12.16 1.06 -4.16
C LEU A 140 11.62 1.95 -3.05
N TYR A 141 11.90 3.26 -3.13
CA TYR A 141 11.43 4.24 -2.17
C TYR A 141 9.90 4.18 -2.03
N LEU A 142 9.16 4.23 -3.14
CA LEU A 142 7.71 4.25 -3.10
C LEU A 142 7.11 2.87 -2.80
N SER A 143 7.76 1.78 -3.19
CA SER A 143 7.34 0.40 -2.83
C SER A 143 7.34 0.13 -1.33
N ALA A 144 8.06 0.94 -0.54
CA ALA A 144 8.02 0.86 0.91
C ALA A 144 6.76 1.52 1.51
N VAL A 145 5.92 2.22 0.74
CA VAL A 145 4.67 2.81 1.24
C VAL A 145 3.56 1.76 1.33
N SER A 146 2.81 1.74 2.43
CA SER A 146 1.69 0.80 2.63
C SER A 146 0.64 0.95 1.52
N GLY A 147 0.14 -0.17 1.00
CA GLY A 147 -0.88 -0.22 -0.05
C GLY A 147 -0.32 -0.29 -1.47
N THR A 148 0.99 -0.08 -1.65
CA THR A 148 1.64 -0.25 -2.97
C THR A 148 1.67 -1.69 -3.42
N GLU A 149 1.50 -2.66 -2.51
CA GLU A 149 1.33 -4.07 -2.83
C GLU A 149 0.10 -4.37 -3.70
N HIS A 150 -0.89 -3.47 -3.73
CA HIS A 150 -2.03 -3.58 -4.62
C HIS A 150 -1.78 -2.94 -6.00
N MET A 151 -0.72 -2.14 -6.14
CA MET A 151 -0.35 -1.44 -7.38
C MET A 151 0.71 -2.23 -8.15
N ILE A 152 0.43 -3.52 -8.39
CA ILE A 152 1.35 -4.48 -9.02
C ILE A 152 1.83 -3.99 -10.40
N GLN A 153 0.97 -3.32 -11.16
CA GLN A 153 1.32 -2.74 -12.46
C GLN A 153 2.47 -1.72 -12.36
N CYS A 154 2.59 -1.01 -11.24
CA CYS A 154 3.64 -0.04 -11.00
C CYS A 154 4.85 -0.69 -10.31
N PHE A 155 4.62 -1.47 -9.26
CA PHE A 155 5.65 -1.90 -8.33
C PHE A 155 6.05 -3.38 -8.43
N SER A 156 5.27 -4.23 -9.11
CA SER A 156 5.53 -5.66 -9.24
C SER A 156 5.80 -6.31 -7.86
N PHE A 157 6.92 -7.03 -7.69
CA PHE A 157 7.31 -7.69 -6.44
C PHE A 157 8.07 -6.80 -5.45
N TRP A 158 8.34 -5.54 -5.78
CA TRP A 158 9.16 -4.64 -4.95
C TRP A 158 8.57 -4.34 -3.57
N PRO A 159 7.23 -4.24 -3.40
CA PRO A 159 6.64 -4.09 -2.08
C PRO A 159 6.93 -5.29 -1.17
N LEU A 160 6.94 -6.51 -1.71
CA LEU A 160 7.29 -7.72 -0.94
C LEU A 160 8.73 -7.68 -0.43
N ILE A 161 9.67 -7.19 -1.24
CA ILE A 161 11.06 -6.98 -0.81
C ILE A 161 11.10 -5.99 0.38
N CYS A 162 10.36 -4.87 0.29
CA CYS A 162 10.27 -3.91 1.38
C CYS A 162 9.61 -4.54 2.63
N GLY A 163 8.59 -5.38 2.44
CA GLY A 163 7.92 -6.13 3.50
C GLY A 163 8.87 -7.08 4.23
N LEU A 164 9.70 -7.82 3.50
CA LEU A 164 10.75 -8.68 4.05
C LEU A 164 11.77 -7.88 4.86
N ARG A 165 12.23 -6.72 4.35
CA ARG A 165 13.14 -5.84 5.11
C ARG A 165 12.48 -5.30 6.37
N LYS A 166 11.21 -4.86 6.30
CA LYS A 166 10.45 -4.42 7.48
C LYS A 166 10.29 -5.53 8.51
N PHE A 167 10.06 -6.78 8.07
CA PHE A 167 9.98 -7.93 8.97
C PHE A 167 11.32 -8.20 9.67
N GLN A 168 12.43 -8.21 8.92
CA GLN A 168 13.77 -8.38 9.49
C GLN A 168 14.10 -7.30 10.52
N LEU A 169 13.65 -6.06 10.29
CA LEU A 169 13.77 -4.94 11.24
C LEU A 169 12.72 -4.95 12.36
N LYS A 170 11.89 -6.00 12.48
CA LYS A 170 10.79 -6.13 13.45
C LYS A 170 9.75 -5.00 13.39
N LYS A 171 9.60 -4.37 12.22
CA LYS A 171 8.65 -3.27 11.94
C LYS A 171 7.34 -3.76 11.32
N LEU A 172 7.28 -5.00 10.84
CA LEU A 172 6.10 -5.59 10.21
C LEU A 172 5.98 -7.07 10.61
N PRO A 173 4.79 -7.55 11.05
CA PRO A 173 4.60 -8.96 11.39
C PRO A 173 4.60 -9.85 10.13
N ALA A 174 5.03 -11.10 10.29
CA ALA A 174 5.11 -12.09 9.22
C ALA A 174 3.78 -12.26 8.46
N GLU A 175 2.66 -12.27 9.18
CA GLU A 175 1.31 -12.42 8.61
C GLU A 175 1.00 -11.41 7.50
N LEU A 176 1.48 -10.17 7.63
CA LEU A 176 1.26 -9.14 6.62
C LEU A 176 2.18 -9.33 5.41
N VAL A 177 3.41 -9.80 5.63
CA VAL A 177 4.32 -10.18 4.54
C VAL A 177 3.76 -11.36 3.75
N ILE A 178 3.21 -12.37 4.42
CA ILE A 178 2.57 -13.52 3.78
C ILE A 178 1.35 -13.09 2.96
N LYS A 179 0.50 -12.20 3.50
CA LYS A 179 -0.63 -11.64 2.74
C LYS A 179 -0.16 -10.93 1.49
N MET A 180 0.89 -10.10 1.60
CA MET A 180 1.49 -9.40 0.47
C MET A 180 2.04 -10.36 -0.59
N GLY A 181 2.80 -11.38 -0.18
CA GLY A 181 3.37 -12.36 -1.09
C GLY A 181 2.34 -13.22 -1.83
N ASN A 182 1.14 -13.37 -1.27
CA ASN A 182 0.02 -14.08 -1.88
C ASN A 182 -0.86 -13.24 -2.81
N ILE A 183 -0.62 -11.93 -2.93
CA ILE A 183 -1.32 -11.09 -3.90
C ILE A 183 -0.93 -11.57 -5.30
N LYS A 184 -1.95 -11.75 -6.15
CA LYS A 184 -1.80 -12.21 -7.53
C LYS A 184 -1.88 -11.04 -8.50
N ASP A 185 -1.13 -11.13 -9.59
CA ASP A 185 -1.33 -10.27 -10.75
C ASP A 185 -2.54 -10.73 -11.60
N ALA A 186 -2.72 -10.09 -12.77
CA ALA A 186 -3.80 -10.41 -13.70
C ALA A 186 -3.67 -11.82 -14.33
N GLU A 187 -2.46 -12.39 -14.35
CA GLU A 187 -2.18 -13.74 -14.86
C GLU A 187 -2.33 -14.80 -13.76
N GLY A 188 -2.63 -14.39 -12.53
CA GLY A 188 -2.78 -15.28 -11.38
C GLY A 188 -1.47 -15.66 -10.70
N VAL A 189 -0.34 -15.04 -11.08
CA VAL A 189 0.98 -15.28 -10.50
C VAL A 189 1.11 -14.51 -9.19
N THR A 190 1.50 -15.21 -8.12
CA THR A 190 1.68 -14.58 -6.81
C THR A 190 2.93 -13.70 -6.78
N MET A 191 2.92 -12.65 -5.97
CA MET A 191 4.06 -11.77 -5.77
C MET A 191 5.31 -12.51 -5.29
N ALA A 192 5.14 -13.55 -4.46
CA ALA A 192 6.22 -14.43 -4.05
C ALA A 192 6.84 -15.21 -5.23
N LYS A 193 6.01 -15.73 -6.14
CA LYS A 193 6.48 -16.41 -7.37
C LYS A 193 7.16 -15.43 -8.34
N MET A 194 6.63 -14.20 -8.48
CA MET A 194 7.28 -13.13 -9.25
C MET A 194 8.66 -12.75 -8.69
N LEU A 195 8.80 -12.72 -7.36
CA LEU A 195 10.07 -12.46 -6.68
C LEU A 195 11.07 -13.60 -6.98
N LYS A 196 10.66 -14.86 -6.79
CA LYS A 196 11.53 -16.04 -7.01
C LYS A 196 11.97 -16.19 -8.47
N SER A 197 11.12 -15.86 -9.45
CA SER A 197 11.51 -15.91 -10.86
C SER A 197 12.52 -14.82 -11.26
N ARG A 198 12.77 -13.83 -10.38
CA ARG A 198 13.62 -12.66 -10.65
C ARG A 198 14.75 -12.49 -9.62
N MET A 199 15.25 -13.58 -9.04
CA MET A 199 16.23 -13.55 -7.94
C MET A 199 17.48 -12.70 -8.17
N VAL A 200 17.97 -12.57 -9.41
CA VAL A 200 19.11 -11.69 -9.72
C VAL A 200 18.76 -10.23 -9.41
N ALA A 201 17.60 -9.77 -9.88
CA ALA A 201 17.11 -8.42 -9.60
C ALA A 201 16.79 -8.25 -8.10
N VAL A 202 16.21 -9.26 -7.45
CA VAL A 202 15.93 -9.23 -6.00
C VAL A 202 17.21 -9.02 -5.19
N LYS A 203 18.29 -9.74 -5.50
CA LYS A 203 19.58 -9.59 -4.81
C LYS A 203 20.14 -8.18 -5.01
N LEU A 204 20.07 -7.62 -6.21
CA LEU A 204 20.50 -6.24 -6.48
C LEU A 204 19.66 -5.21 -5.71
N ILE A 205 18.34 -5.34 -5.73
CA ILE A 205 17.44 -4.43 -4.99
C ILE A 205 17.72 -4.53 -3.48
N TRP A 206 17.98 -5.72 -2.96
CA TRP A 206 18.27 -5.92 -1.54
C TRP A 206 19.53 -5.17 -1.09
N THR A 207 20.58 -5.11 -1.92
CA THR A 207 21.79 -4.36 -1.58
C THR A 207 21.60 -2.84 -1.60
N MET A 208 20.47 -2.34 -2.13
CA MET A 208 20.13 -0.91 -2.05
C MET A 208 19.66 -0.49 -0.66
N PHE A 209 19.27 -1.43 0.22
CA PHE A 209 18.97 -1.09 1.62
C PHE A 209 20.27 -0.89 2.41
N PRO A 210 20.39 0.20 3.18
CA PRO A 210 21.54 0.42 4.04
C PRO A 210 21.74 -0.74 5.04
N GLY A 211 22.96 -1.27 5.08
CA GLY A 211 23.37 -2.33 6.01
C GLY A 211 22.72 -3.70 5.76
N ALA A 212 22.10 -3.92 4.59
CA ALA A 212 21.55 -5.22 4.24
C ALA A 212 22.62 -6.15 3.68
N SER A 213 22.60 -7.42 4.08
CA SER A 213 23.47 -8.46 3.53
C SER A 213 22.68 -9.48 2.71
N LEU A 214 23.33 -10.09 1.71
CA LEU A 214 22.69 -11.15 0.92
C LEU A 214 22.43 -12.42 1.75
N GLN A 215 23.20 -12.65 2.82
CA GLN A 215 22.94 -13.74 3.76
C GLN A 215 21.61 -13.56 4.48
N GLU A 216 21.29 -12.33 4.93
CA GLU A 216 19.98 -12.03 5.53
C GLU A 216 18.83 -12.33 4.56
N LEU A 217 18.98 -11.95 3.28
CA LEU A 217 17.98 -12.26 2.26
C LEU A 217 17.80 -13.76 2.09
N ASP A 218 18.89 -14.51 2.04
CA ASP A 218 18.85 -15.97 1.87
C ASP A 218 18.13 -16.64 3.05
N THR A 219 18.47 -16.25 4.28
CA THR A 219 17.79 -16.71 5.50
C THR A 219 16.30 -16.38 5.48
N LEU A 220 15.90 -15.20 5.00
CA LEU A 220 14.49 -14.82 4.89
C LEU A 220 13.73 -15.70 3.89
N LEU A 221 14.34 -16.04 2.76
CA LEU A 221 13.67 -16.75 1.67
C LEU A 221 13.68 -18.27 1.83
N ASN A 222 14.68 -18.83 2.51
CA ASN A 222 14.90 -20.28 2.58
C ASN A 222 14.76 -20.85 4.00
N ASP A 223 15.18 -20.09 5.03
CA ASP A 223 15.34 -20.64 6.39
C ASP A 223 14.30 -20.13 7.39
N THR A 224 13.61 -19.04 7.07
CA THR A 224 12.61 -18.43 7.96
C THR A 224 11.34 -19.28 7.97
N HIS A 225 11.05 -19.89 9.13
CA HIS A 225 9.96 -20.84 9.31
C HIS A 225 8.60 -20.27 8.88
N GLU A 226 8.33 -19.01 9.21
CA GLU A 226 7.09 -18.32 8.88
C GLU A 226 6.85 -18.20 7.36
N PHE A 227 7.90 -18.22 6.54
CA PHE A 227 7.82 -18.04 5.09
C PHE A 227 8.04 -19.33 4.30
N LYS A 228 8.23 -20.47 4.97
CA LYS A 228 8.52 -21.76 4.34
C LYS A 228 7.50 -22.13 3.25
N GLY A 229 6.20 -21.91 3.50
CA GLY A 229 5.15 -22.18 2.50
C GLY A 229 4.93 -21.08 1.46
N LEU A 230 5.54 -19.90 1.63
CA LEU A 230 5.33 -18.75 0.74
C LEU A 230 6.21 -18.81 -0.51
N PHE A 231 7.43 -19.31 -0.36
CA PHE A 231 8.46 -19.33 -1.41
C PHE A 231 8.79 -20.74 -1.91
N GLN A 232 7.96 -21.74 -1.61
CA GLN A 232 8.03 -23.06 -2.23
C GLN A 232 7.42 -23.03 -3.64
N ASP A 233 7.96 -23.85 -4.54
CA ASP A 233 7.54 -23.94 -5.94
C ASP A 233 6.15 -24.58 -6.11
#